data_AF-A0A3M1Y9C0-F1
#
_entry.id   AF-A0A3M1Y9C0-F1
#
_cell.length_a   1.000
_cell.length_b   1.000
_cell.length_c   1.000
_cell.angle_alpha   90.00
_cell.angle_beta   90.00
_cell.angle_gamma   90.00
#
_symmetry.space_group_name_H-M   'P 1'
#
loop_
_entity.id
_entity.type
_entity.pdbx_description
1 polymer ?
#
loop_
_entity_poly.entity_id
_entity_poly.type
_entity_poly.pdbx_seq_one_letter_code
_entity_poly.pdbx_strand_id
1 'polypeptide(L)'
;MCCMQNITGRNIQKFRKQQGLTQDDLATRLQIKGLSHTRNTIAKIEIGLRRVTDIELFAIASILNIDIGRFFNHENYQDTFS
;
A
#
# COMPACT_ATOMS: atom_id res chain seq x y z
N MET A 1 -7.66 -19.88 -4.57
CA MET A 1 -8.09 -18.46 -4.63
C MET A 1 -7.99 -17.89 -3.23
N CYS A 2 -6.81 -17.38 -2.84
CA CYS A 2 -6.65 -16.82 -1.49
C CYS A 2 -7.15 -15.37 -1.51
N CYS A 3 -8.09 -15.07 -0.63
CA CYS A 3 -8.90 -13.84 -0.61
C CYS A 3 -8.02 -12.59 -0.54
N MET A 4 -8.09 -11.75 -1.57
CA MET A 4 -7.41 -10.46 -1.61
C MET A 4 -7.96 -9.56 -0.49
N GLN A 5 -7.10 -9.14 0.43
CA GLN A 5 -7.48 -8.39 1.64
C GLN A 5 -7.46 -6.87 1.45
N ASN A 6 -6.87 -6.38 0.35
CA ASN A 6 -6.94 -4.97 -0.01
C ASN A 6 -6.88 -4.79 -1.53
N ILE A 7 -7.51 -3.71 -2.02
CA ILE A 7 -7.55 -3.35 -3.45
C ILE A 7 -6.51 -2.30 -3.83
N THR A 8 -5.81 -1.72 -2.84
CA THR A 8 -4.90 -0.57 -3.01
C THR A 8 -3.44 -0.97 -3.19
N GLY A 9 -3.07 -2.19 -2.81
CA GLY A 9 -1.70 -2.69 -2.68
C GLY A 9 -0.88 -2.59 -3.95
N ARG A 10 -1.49 -2.95 -5.10
CA ARG A 10 -0.84 -2.84 -6.41
C ARG A 10 -0.47 -1.39 -6.75
N ASN A 11 -1.36 -0.45 -6.45
CA ASN A 11 -1.08 0.97 -6.67
C ASN A 11 -0.08 1.53 -5.66
N ILE A 12 -0.13 1.10 -4.38
CA ILE A 12 0.91 1.43 -3.39
C ILE A 12 2.28 1.00 -3.90
N GLN A 13 2.41 -0.23 -4.41
CA GLN A 13 3.66 -0.71 -5.00
C GLN A 13 4.09 0.14 -6.21
N LYS A 14 3.16 0.45 -7.12
CA LYS A 14 3.42 1.25 -8.32
C LYS A 14 3.99 2.62 -7.96
N PHE A 15 3.31 3.37 -7.09
CA PHE A 15 3.75 4.71 -6.71
C PHE A 15 5.04 4.69 -5.89
N ARG A 16 5.21 3.70 -5.01
CA ARG A 16 6.48 3.51 -4.29
C ARG A 16 7.65 3.33 -5.27
N LYS A 17 7.50 2.44 -6.26
CA LYS A 17 8.54 2.18 -7.27
C LYS A 17 8.82 3.41 -8.14
N GLN A 18 7.79 4.18 -8.49
CA GLN A 18 7.96 5.45 -9.24
C GLN A 18 8.83 6.48 -8.50
N GLN A 19 8.87 6.41 -7.16
CA GLN A 19 9.73 7.26 -6.34
C GLN A 19 11.09 6.62 -6.01
N GLY A 20 11.41 5.47 -6.59
CA GLY A 20 12.68 4.77 -6.32
C GLY A 20 12.82 4.22 -4.90
N LEU A 21 11.72 4.16 -4.14
CA LEU A 21 11.76 3.69 -2.75
C LEU A 21 11.72 2.17 -2.71
N THR A 22 12.49 1.55 -1.82
CA THR A 22 12.35 0.13 -1.48
C THR A 22 11.18 -0.09 -0.51
N GLN A 23 10.77 -1.36 -0.33
CA GLN A 23 9.76 -1.70 0.68
C GLN A 23 10.23 -1.35 2.10
N ASP A 24 11.55 -1.41 2.34
CA ASP A 24 12.17 -1.08 3.61
C ASP A 24 12.18 0.44 3.86
N ASP A 25 12.43 1.23 2.80
CA ASP A 25 12.32 2.70 2.87
C ASP A 25 10.91 3.14 3.25
N LEU A 26 9.89 2.54 2.62
CA LEU A 26 8.50 2.85 2.95
C LEU A 26 8.15 2.43 4.38
N ALA A 27 8.62 1.25 4.82
CA ALA A 27 8.43 0.79 6.20
C ALA A 27 9.07 1.74 7.22
N THR A 28 10.31 2.16 6.97
CA THR A 28 11.05 3.11 7.83
C THR A 28 10.33 4.45 7.92
N ARG A 29 9.85 4.99 6.80
CA ARG A 29 9.10 6.26 6.77
C ARG A 29 7.78 6.17 7.53
N LEU A 30 7.11 5.02 7.47
CA LEU A 30 5.89 4.77 8.25
C LEU A 30 6.21 4.65 9.75
N GLN A 31 7.32 4.00 10.11
CA GLN A 31 7.77 3.90 11.49
C GLN A 31 8.07 5.27 12.11
N ILE A 32 8.69 6.19 11.35
CA ILE A 32 8.93 7.59 11.79
C ILE A 32 7.60 8.32 12.08
N LYS A 33 6.51 7.96 11.39
CA LYS A 33 5.16 8.48 11.64
C LYS A 33 4.42 7.75 12.78
N GLY A 34 5.09 6.86 13.52
CA GLY A 34 4.50 6.08 14.62
C GLY A 34 3.76 4.81 14.17
N LEU A 35 3.84 4.43 12.88
CA LEU A 35 3.22 3.22 12.35
C LEU A 35 4.26 2.11 12.24
N SER A 36 4.26 1.18 13.19
CA SER A 36 5.22 0.08 13.23
C SER A 36 4.99 -0.91 12.08
N HIS A 37 5.81 -0.81 11.04
CA HIS A 37 5.78 -1.68 9.88
C HIS A 37 7.16 -2.25 9.56
N THR A 38 7.18 -3.47 9.05
CA THR A 38 8.38 -4.13 8.55
C THR A 38 8.34 -4.19 7.03
N ARG A 39 9.48 -4.43 6.38
CA ARG A 39 9.54 -4.75 4.93
C ARG A 39 8.52 -5.84 4.54
N ASN A 40 8.37 -6.87 5.38
CA ASN A 40 7.42 -7.98 5.14
C ASN A 40 5.95 -7.52 5.24
N THR A 41 5.65 -6.60 6.16
CA THR A 41 4.33 -5.98 6.26
C THR A 41 3.99 -5.23 4.96
N ILE A 42 4.92 -4.40 4.46
CA ILE A 42 4.74 -3.68 3.20
C ILE A 42 4.60 -4.64 2.03
N ALA A 43 5.43 -5.69 1.96
CA ALA A 43 5.32 -6.72 0.92
C ALA A 43 3.93 -7.36 0.88
N LYS A 44 3.37 -7.74 2.03
CA LYS A 44 2.02 -8.32 2.12
C LYS A 44 0.93 -7.32 1.75
N ILE A 45 1.09 -6.04 2.10
CA ILE A 45 0.17 -4.98 1.65
C ILE A 45 0.17 -4.90 0.13
N GLU A 46 1.34 -4.84 -0.49
CA GLU A 46 1.48 -4.64 -1.94
C GLU A 46 0.85 -5.75 -2.78
N ILE A 47 0.89 -6.99 -2.29
CA ILE A 47 0.32 -8.16 -2.97
C ILE A 47 -1.11 -8.50 -2.51
N GLY A 48 -1.72 -7.66 -1.69
CA GLY A 48 -3.10 -7.88 -1.23
C GLY A 48 -3.26 -8.92 -0.12
N LEU A 49 -2.19 -9.42 0.51
CA LEU A 49 -2.24 -10.42 1.60
C LEU A 49 -2.42 -9.80 3.00
N ARG A 50 -2.60 -8.49 3.10
CA ARG A 50 -2.87 -7.80 4.37
C ARG A 50 -3.81 -6.63 4.12
N ARG A 51 -4.80 -6.43 4.99
CA ARG A 51 -5.61 -5.19 4.99
C ARG A 51 -4.72 -3.96 5.21
N VAL A 52 -5.16 -2.82 4.69
CA VAL A 52 -4.56 -1.50 4.95
C VAL A 52 -5.62 -0.67 5.66
N THR A 53 -5.30 -0.10 6.81
CA THR A 53 -6.24 0.81 7.49
C THR A 53 -6.30 2.16 6.78
N ASP A 54 -7.34 2.93 7.04
CA ASP A 54 -7.45 4.32 6.59
C ASP A 54 -6.27 5.19 7.07
N ILE A 55 -5.85 5.02 8.33
CA ILE A 55 -4.68 5.71 8.92
C ILE A 55 -3.40 5.35 8.14
N GLU A 56 -3.18 4.07 7.87
CA GLU A 56 -2.02 3.60 7.10
C GLU A 56 -2.07 4.15 5.67
N LEU A 57 -3.24 4.08 5.02
CA LEU A 57 -3.41 4.55 3.65
C LEU A 57 -3.15 6.05 3.53
N PHE A 58 -3.64 6.85 4.48
CA PHE A 58 -3.39 8.29 4.54
C PHE A 58 -1.90 8.61 4.79
N ALA A 59 -1.25 7.86 5.68
CA ALA A 59 0.18 8.02 5.91
C ALA A 59 1.02 7.67 4.68
N ILE A 60 0.66 6.60 3.95
CA ILE A 60 1.31 6.22 2.70
C ILE A 60 1.09 7.29 1.62
N ALA A 61 -0.14 7.82 1.48
CA ALA A 61 -0.43 8.94 0.57
C ALA A 61 0.48 10.15 0.86
N SER A 62 0.61 10.49 2.15
CA SER A 62 1.44 11.60 2.60
C SER A 62 2.93 11.36 2.34
N ILE A 63 3.43 10.13 2.57
CA ILE A 63 4.84 9.77 2.32
C ILE A 63 5.16 9.81 0.82
N LEU A 64 4.23 9.33 -0.01
CA LEU A 64 4.36 9.29 -1.45
C LEU A 64 3.95 10.63 -2.11
N ASN A 65 3.52 11.64 -1.34
CA ASN A 65 3.08 12.93 -1.85
C ASN A 65 2.10 12.83 -3.05
N ILE A 66 1.06 12.00 -2.90
CA ILE A 66 0.00 11.82 -3.89
C ILE A 66 -1.37 11.92 -3.24
N ASP A 67 -2.38 12.23 -4.05
CA ASP A 67 -3.77 12.14 -3.63
C ASP A 67 -4.16 10.69 -3.28
N ILE A 68 -4.87 10.51 -2.16
CA ILE A 68 -5.26 9.19 -1.64
C ILE A 68 -6.16 8.41 -2.61
N GLY A 69 -6.96 9.13 -3.41
CA GLY A 69 -7.83 8.56 -4.43
C GLY A 69 -7.06 7.81 -5.51
N ARG A 70 -5.79 8.15 -5.75
CA ARG A 70 -4.94 7.46 -6.73
C ARG A 70 -4.65 6.00 -6.38
N PHE A 71 -4.84 5.58 -5.14
CA PHE A 71 -4.71 4.17 -4.79
C PHE A 71 -5.85 3.31 -5.32
N PHE A 72 -6.97 3.90 -5.72
CA PHE A 72 -8.17 3.21 -6.17
C PHE A 72 -8.36 3.35 -7.69
N ASN A 73 -8.41 2.21 -8.39
CA ASN A 73 -8.79 2.14 -9.81
C ASN A 73 -9.86 1.07 -10.01
N HIS A 74 -10.77 1.26 -10.98
CA HIS A 74 -11.84 0.32 -11.28
C HIS A 74 -11.34 -1.10 -11.65
N GLU A 75 -10.16 -1.21 -12.26
CA GLU A 75 -9.52 -2.48 -12.61
C GLU A 75 -9.20 -3.33 -11.37
N ASN A 76 -8.80 -2.70 -10.26
CA ASN A 76 -8.48 -3.43 -9.02
C ASN A 76 -9.72 -4.02 -8.34
N TYR A 77 -10.91 -3.52 -8.66
CA TYR A 77 -12.17 -3.96 -8.04
C TYR A 77 -12.68 -5.27 -8.67
N GLN A 78 -12.53 -5.45 -9.99
CA GLN A 78 -13.05 -6.63 -10.71
C GLN A 78 -12.38 -7.95 -10.29
N ASP A 79 -11.09 -7.89 -9.94
CA ASP A 79 -10.32 -9.03 -9.42
C ASP A 79 -10.80 -9.53 -8.04
N THR A 80 -11.68 -8.78 -7.37
CA THR A 80 -12.20 -9.14 -6.04
C THR A 80 -13.46 -10.00 -6.12
N PHE A 81 -14.15 -10.03 -7.28
CA PHE A 81 -15.43 -10.70 -7.49
C PHE A 81 -15.39 -11.76 -8.61
N SER A 82 -14.20 -12.05 -9.14
CA SER A 82 -13.94 -13.18 -10.06
C SER A 82 -13.37 -14.38 -9.32
#